data_AF-A0A1B8Q549-F1
#
_entry.id   AF-A0A1B8Q549-F1
#
_cell.length_a   1.000
_cell.length_b   1.000
_cell.length_c   1.000
_cell.angle_alpha   90.00
_cell.angle_beta   90.00
_cell.angle_gamma   90.00
#
_symmetry.space_group_name_H-M   'P 1'
#
loop_
_entity.id
_entity.type
_entity.pdbx_description
1 polymer ?
#
loop_
_entity_poly.entity_id
_entity_poly.type
_entity_poly.pdbx_seq_one_letter_code
_entity_poly.pdbx_strand_id
1 'polypeptide(L)'
;MTTKPQLKSCQNLDEVQSVIALIGEHEREITRLSTAMNDEIALITEKYASQISPLKLSIDELSAKIQIWCEANRAILLKDGSKTANLITGEVSWRQCPPSIRVRGADDVIARLERFGLDRFVRVKKTVNKEAIGEEPTAVADIEGITVMQGVEEFKITPFEIRVK
;
A
#
# COMPACT_ATOMS: atom_id res chain seq x y z
N MET A 1 11.79 -32.82 -11.32
CA MET A 1 13.21 -32.68 -10.94
C MET A 1 13.78 -31.52 -11.75
N THR A 2 13.78 -30.33 -11.18
CA THR A 2 14.32 -29.14 -11.86
C THR A 2 15.81 -29.11 -11.58
N THR A 3 16.60 -29.64 -12.51
CA THR A 3 18.06 -29.65 -12.43
C THR A 3 18.55 -28.21 -12.31
N LYS A 4 19.11 -27.85 -11.15
CA LYS A 4 19.82 -26.58 -11.01
C LYS A 4 20.91 -26.54 -12.09
N PRO A 5 20.94 -25.53 -12.98
CA PRO A 5 21.99 -25.43 -13.97
C PRO A 5 23.33 -25.33 -13.24
N GLN A 6 24.30 -26.14 -13.64
CA GLN A 6 25.67 -26.09 -13.14
C GLN A 6 26.27 -24.73 -13.55
N LEU A 7 26.47 -23.82 -12.60
CA LEU A 7 27.11 -22.53 -12.89
C LEU A 7 28.60 -22.74 -13.17
N LYS A 8 29.07 -22.29 -14.34
CA LYS A 8 30.50 -22.20 -14.67
C LYS A 8 31.06 -20.92 -14.03
N SER A 9 32.14 -21.03 -13.26
CA SER A 9 32.81 -19.86 -12.69
C SER A 9 33.60 -19.11 -13.75
N CYS A 10 33.74 -17.79 -13.60
CA CYS A 10 34.72 -17.01 -14.34
C CYS A 10 36.15 -17.52 -14.04
N GLN A 11 37.00 -17.58 -15.05
CA GLN A 11 38.35 -18.14 -14.96
C GLN A 11 39.45 -17.07 -14.86
N ASN A 12 39.15 -15.82 -15.23
CA ASN A 12 40.09 -14.71 -15.23
C ASN A 12 39.37 -13.36 -14.97
N LEU A 13 40.16 -12.31 -14.78
CA LEU A 13 39.66 -10.96 -14.48
C LEU A 13 38.80 -10.37 -15.61
N ASP A 14 39.19 -10.61 -16.87
CA ASP A 14 38.48 -10.08 -18.04
C ASP A 14 37.07 -10.68 -18.17
N GLU A 15 36.92 -11.97 -17.85
CA GLU A 15 35.62 -12.64 -17.76
C GLU A 15 34.76 -12.05 -16.64
N VAL A 16 35.33 -11.79 -15.47
CA VAL A 16 34.61 -11.15 -14.35
C VAL A 16 34.14 -9.75 -14.75
N GLN A 17 34.99 -8.94 -15.35
CA GLN A 17 34.65 -7.59 -15.82
C GLN A 17 33.55 -7.62 -16.89
N SER A 18 33.62 -8.57 -17.82
CA SER A 18 32.60 -8.77 -18.85
C SER A 18 31.25 -9.17 -18.26
N VAL A 19 31.23 -10.05 -17.26
CA VAL A 19 30.00 -10.45 -16.56
C VAL A 19 29.42 -9.29 -15.75
N ILE A 20 30.25 -8.50 -15.07
CA ILE A 20 29.78 -7.28 -14.36
C ILE A 20 29.15 -6.28 -15.34
N ALA A 21 29.75 -6.09 -16.52
CA ALA A 21 29.19 -5.23 -17.55
C ALA A 21 27.83 -5.74 -18.06
N LEU A 22 27.68 -7.06 -18.24
CA LEU A 22 26.43 -7.69 -18.63
C LEU A 22 25.33 -7.54 -17.55
N ILE A 23 25.69 -7.67 -16.26
CA ILE A 23 24.77 -7.39 -15.15
C ILE A 23 24.25 -5.96 -15.24
N GLY A 24 25.13 -4.98 -15.44
CA GLY A 24 24.73 -3.58 -15.59
C GLY A 24 23.83 -3.33 -16.80
N GLU A 25 24.04 -4.04 -17.91
CA GLU A 25 23.15 -3.97 -19.07
C GLU A 25 21.76 -4.51 -18.75
N HIS A 26 21.66 -5.65 -18.06
CA HIS A 26 20.39 -6.20 -17.63
C HIS A 26 19.67 -5.31 -16.62
N GLU A 27 20.37 -4.68 -15.67
CA GLU A 27 19.78 -3.73 -14.73
C GLU A 27 19.17 -2.50 -15.43
N ARG A 28 19.86 -1.98 -16.46
CA ARG A 28 19.35 -0.90 -17.30
C ARG A 28 18.13 -1.35 -18.11
N GLU A 29 18.18 -2.55 -18.68
CA GLU A 29 17.07 -3.10 -19.45
C GLU A 29 15.83 -3.30 -18.58
N ILE A 30 16.00 -3.86 -17.37
CA ILE A 30 14.92 -4.00 -16.38
C ILE A 30 14.31 -2.63 -16.07
N THR A 31 15.15 -1.62 -15.86
CA THR A 31 14.68 -0.25 -15.57
C THR A 31 13.90 0.31 -16.75
N ARG A 32 14.40 0.15 -17.99
CA ARG A 32 13.73 0.61 -19.20
C ARG A 32 12.36 -0.04 -19.39
N LEU A 33 12.29 -1.37 -19.26
CA LEU A 33 11.05 -2.13 -19.39
C LEU A 33 10.06 -1.76 -18.27
N SER A 34 10.55 -1.58 -17.04
CA SER A 34 9.71 -1.17 -15.91
C SER A 34 9.11 0.22 -16.12
N THR A 35 9.89 1.17 -16.66
CA THR A 35 9.41 2.51 -17.01
C THR A 35 8.35 2.43 -18.11
N ALA A 36 8.62 1.72 -19.21
CA ALA A 36 7.66 1.55 -20.29
C ALA A 36 6.35 0.89 -19.82
N MET A 37 6.44 -0.13 -18.96
CA MET A 37 5.28 -0.77 -18.33
C MET A 37 4.46 0.24 -17.50
N ASN A 38 5.13 1.08 -16.71
CA ASN A 38 4.44 2.08 -15.89
C ASN A 38 3.77 3.16 -16.76
N ASP A 39 4.36 3.55 -17.87
CA ASP A 39 3.76 4.48 -18.84
C ASP A 39 2.50 3.87 -19.47
N GLU A 40 2.54 2.59 -19.84
CA GLU A 40 1.35 1.86 -20.34
C GLU A 40 0.24 1.77 -19.29
N ILE A 41 0.59 1.46 -18.03
CA ILE A 41 -0.37 1.44 -16.90
C ILE A 41 -1.02 2.81 -16.72
N ALA A 42 -0.24 3.89 -16.82
CA ALA A 42 -0.75 5.26 -16.70
C ALA A 42 -1.76 5.57 -17.81
N LEU A 43 -1.44 5.25 -19.07
CA LEU A 43 -2.35 5.44 -20.22
C LEU A 43 -3.65 4.66 -20.08
N ILE A 44 -3.58 3.39 -19.67
CA ILE A 44 -4.76 2.55 -19.43
C ILE A 44 -5.61 3.15 -18.32
N THR A 45 -4.98 3.56 -17.21
CA THR A 45 -5.65 4.16 -16.06
C THR A 45 -6.38 5.44 -16.46
N GLU A 46 -5.74 6.33 -17.21
CA GLU A 46 -6.34 7.58 -17.70
C GLU A 46 -7.52 7.33 -18.64
N LYS A 47 -7.37 6.38 -19.58
CA LYS A 47 -8.44 6.00 -20.53
C LYS A 47 -9.70 5.52 -19.82
N TYR A 48 -9.57 4.72 -18.77
CA TYR A 48 -10.74 4.25 -18.03
C TYR A 48 -11.23 5.27 -16.99
N ALA A 49 -10.33 6.04 -16.38
CA ALA A 49 -10.70 7.12 -15.47
C ALA A 49 -11.59 8.17 -16.15
N SER A 50 -11.28 8.55 -17.40
CA SER A 50 -12.08 9.50 -18.19
C SER A 50 -13.48 8.98 -18.54
N GLN A 51 -13.66 7.67 -18.68
CA GLN A 51 -14.97 7.03 -18.91
C GLN A 51 -15.76 6.82 -17.62
N ILE A 52 -15.08 6.47 -16.52
CA ILE A 52 -15.71 6.19 -15.22
C ILE A 52 -16.17 7.49 -14.54
N SER A 53 -15.39 8.56 -14.65
CA SER A 53 -15.68 9.85 -13.99
C SER A 53 -17.07 10.42 -14.32
N PRO A 54 -17.51 10.52 -15.59
CA PRO A 54 -18.85 11.02 -15.91
C PRO A 54 -19.96 10.06 -15.44
N LEU A 55 -19.71 8.75 -15.38
CA LEU A 55 -20.68 7.80 -14.83
C LEU A 55 -20.87 7.98 -13.33
N LYS A 56 -19.78 8.22 -12.57
CA LYS A 56 -19.86 8.57 -11.14
C LYS A 56 -20.64 9.86 -10.92
N LEU A 57 -20.34 10.91 -11.68
CA LEU A 57 -21.09 12.18 -11.60
C LEU A 57 -22.58 11.97 -11.92
N SER A 58 -22.90 11.18 -12.94
CA SER A 58 -24.28 10.86 -13.30
C SER A 58 -24.99 10.09 -12.18
N ILE A 59 -24.31 9.14 -11.53
CA ILE A 59 -24.85 8.40 -10.37
C ILE A 59 -25.14 9.36 -9.22
N ASP A 60 -24.24 10.31 -8.93
CA ASP A 60 -24.42 11.28 -7.86
C ASP A 60 -25.62 12.21 -8.14
N GLU A 61 -25.74 12.72 -9.37
CA GLU A 61 -26.87 13.54 -9.80
C GLU A 61 -28.21 12.79 -9.75
N LEU A 62 -28.25 11.54 -10.23
CA LEU A 62 -29.45 10.70 -10.21
C LEU A 62 -29.84 10.36 -8.78
N SER A 63 -28.86 10.05 -7.92
CA SER A 63 -29.09 9.79 -6.50
C SER A 63 -29.68 11.01 -5.80
N ALA A 64 -29.18 12.21 -6.08
CA ALA A 64 -29.73 13.45 -5.55
C ALA A 64 -31.19 13.68 -5.99
N LYS A 65 -31.52 13.42 -7.27
CA LYS A 65 -32.91 13.51 -7.76
C LYS A 65 -33.84 12.55 -7.02
N ILE A 66 -33.42 11.30 -6.84
CA ILE A 66 -34.17 10.28 -6.09
C ILE A 66 -34.35 10.73 -4.64
N GLN A 67 -33.29 11.21 -4.00
CA GLN A 67 -33.31 11.68 -2.61
C GLN A 67 -34.33 12.81 -2.40
N ILE A 68 -34.32 13.84 -3.24
CA ILE A 68 -35.26 14.98 -3.16
C ILE A 68 -36.71 14.48 -3.17
N TRP A 69 -37.04 13.57 -4.09
CA TRP A 69 -38.40 13.03 -4.19
C TRP A 69 -38.74 12.10 -3.01
N CYS A 70 -37.82 11.22 -2.61
CA CYS A 70 -38.03 10.28 -1.50
C CYS A 70 -38.19 11.00 -0.15
N GLU A 71 -37.47 12.09 0.08
CA GLU A 71 -37.60 12.92 1.27
C GLU A 71 -38.95 13.64 1.33
N ALA A 72 -39.41 14.20 0.20
CA ALA A 72 -40.72 14.84 0.11
C ALA A 72 -41.89 13.85 0.28
N ASN A 73 -41.72 12.61 -0.16
CA ASN A 73 -42.76 11.57 -0.15
C ASN A 73 -42.57 10.53 0.97
N ARG A 74 -41.76 10.85 1.97
CA ARG A 74 -41.34 9.90 3.01
C ARG A 74 -42.52 9.25 3.74
N ALA A 75 -43.58 10.01 4.03
CA ALA A 75 -44.79 9.52 4.71
C ALA A 75 -45.60 8.51 3.87
N ILE A 76 -45.52 8.60 2.54
CA ILE A 76 -46.20 7.68 1.61
C ILE A 76 -45.38 6.40 1.44
N LEU A 77 -44.05 6.54 1.39
CA LEU A 77 -43.11 5.44 1.17
C LEU A 77 -42.91 4.56 2.40
N LEU A 78 -42.90 5.15 3.60
CA LEU A 78 -42.63 4.44 4.85
C LEU A 78 -43.93 4.24 5.61
N LYS A 79 -44.50 3.03 5.51
CA LYS A 79 -45.62 2.58 6.34
C LYS A 79 -45.07 1.95 7.63
N ASP A 80 -45.80 2.13 8.73
CA ASP A 80 -45.61 1.40 9.99
C ASP A 80 -44.21 1.51 10.62
N GLY A 81 -43.54 2.66 10.46
CA GLY A 81 -42.24 2.93 11.08
C GLY A 81 -41.06 2.20 10.44
N SER A 82 -41.25 1.60 9.25
CA SER A 82 -40.16 1.04 8.47
C SER A 82 -39.16 2.13 8.07
N LYS A 83 -37.90 1.74 7.89
CA LYS A 83 -36.82 2.63 7.39
C LYS A 83 -36.38 2.27 5.98
N THR A 84 -37.11 1.38 5.31
CA THR A 84 -36.81 0.91 3.95
C THR A 84 -38.09 0.94 3.13
N ALA A 85 -38.00 1.52 1.93
CA ALA A 85 -39.04 1.53 0.92
C ALA A 85 -38.62 0.60 -0.23
N ASN A 86 -39.38 -0.45 -0.45
CA ASN A 86 -39.18 -1.38 -1.56
C ASN A 86 -39.91 -0.86 -2.80
N LEU A 87 -39.17 -0.65 -3.89
CA LEU A 87 -39.67 -0.25 -5.20
C LEU A 87 -39.56 -1.43 -6.17
N ILE A 88 -40.20 -1.32 -7.33
CA ILE A 88 -40.20 -2.40 -8.34
C ILE A 88 -38.78 -2.69 -8.86
N THR A 89 -37.94 -1.66 -8.95
CA THR A 89 -36.59 -1.73 -9.54
C THR A 89 -35.45 -1.65 -8.53
N GLY A 90 -35.76 -1.60 -7.22
CA GLY A 90 -34.74 -1.47 -6.19
C GLY A 90 -35.33 -1.06 -4.84
N GLU A 91 -34.46 -0.68 -3.90
CA GLU A 91 -34.86 -0.25 -2.57
C GLU A 91 -34.19 1.07 -2.18
N VAL A 92 -34.86 1.84 -1.33
CA VAL A 92 -34.32 3.06 -0.71
C VAL A 92 -34.44 2.91 0.79
N SER A 93 -33.35 3.12 1.53
CA SER A 93 -33.35 3.00 3.00
C SER A 93 -32.75 4.22 3.70
N TRP A 94 -33.34 4.57 4.84
CA TRP A 94 -32.88 5.64 5.71
C TRP A 94 -32.11 5.02 6.87
N ARG A 95 -30.78 5.13 6.82
CA ARG A 95 -29.90 4.64 7.88
C ARG A 95 -29.24 5.81 8.60
N GLN A 96 -29.18 5.72 9.92
CA GLN A 96 -28.26 6.56 10.68
C GLN A 96 -26.89 5.91 10.57
N CYS A 97 -25.98 6.58 9.87
CA CYS A 97 -24.59 6.15 9.87
C CYS A 97 -24.02 6.29 11.28
N PRO A 98 -23.16 5.37 11.73
CA PRO A 98 -22.40 5.56 12.96
C PRO A 98 -21.55 6.85 12.84
N PRO A 99 -21.18 7.47 13.97
CA PRO A 99 -20.40 8.69 13.95
C PRO A 99 -19.10 8.48 13.17
N SER A 100 -18.82 9.38 12.23
CA SER A 100 -17.53 9.44 11.55
C SER A 100 -16.52 10.16 12.43
N ILE A 101 -15.46 9.47 12.85
CA ILE A 101 -14.40 10.05 13.69
C ILE A 101 -13.26 10.51 12.78
N ARG A 102 -12.99 11.82 12.77
CA ARG A 102 -11.83 12.41 12.08
C ARG A 102 -10.85 12.95 13.12
N VAL A 103 -9.62 12.47 13.08
CA VAL A 103 -8.53 12.93 13.94
C VAL A 103 -7.61 13.85 13.12
N ARG A 104 -7.25 15.01 13.66
CA ARG A 104 -6.24 15.93 13.10
C ARG A 104 -5.16 16.13 14.16
N GLY A 105 -3.89 16.05 13.77
CA GLY A 105 -2.78 16.09 14.74
C GLY A 105 -2.83 14.90 15.68
N ALA A 106 -2.64 13.69 15.15
CA ALA A 106 -2.82 12.45 15.90
C ALA A 106 -2.00 12.41 17.18
N ASP A 107 -0.75 12.90 17.15
CA ASP A 107 0.16 12.87 18.30
C ASP A 107 -0.32 13.74 19.46
N ASP A 108 -0.77 14.97 19.17
CA ASP A 108 -1.36 15.86 20.18
C ASP A 108 -2.64 15.27 20.78
N VAL A 109 -3.45 14.61 19.95
CA VAL A 109 -4.68 13.95 20.40
C VAL A 109 -4.35 12.77 21.29
N ILE A 110 -3.37 11.95 20.93
CA ILE A 110 -2.89 10.84 21.75
C ILE A 110 -2.38 11.35 23.10
N ALA A 111 -1.50 12.36 23.12
CA ALA A 111 -0.97 12.93 24.36
C ALA A 111 -2.08 13.50 25.26
N ARG A 112 -3.12 14.12 24.69
CA ARG A 112 -4.30 14.57 25.45
C ARG A 112 -5.10 13.38 25.98
N LEU A 113 -5.36 12.37 25.16
CA LEU A 113 -6.10 11.17 25.58
C LEU A 113 -5.40 10.48 26.75
N GLU A 114 -4.08 10.32 26.69
CA GLU A 114 -3.26 9.79 27.79
C GLU A 114 -3.31 10.69 29.03
N ARG A 115 -3.17 12.01 28.87
CA ARG A 115 -3.29 12.98 29.98
C ARG A 115 -4.65 12.93 30.69
N PHE A 116 -5.72 12.62 29.96
CA PHE A 116 -7.07 12.48 30.50
C PHE A 116 -7.39 11.04 30.98
N GLY A 117 -6.43 10.12 30.96
CA GLY A 117 -6.62 8.72 31.37
C GLY A 117 -7.59 7.95 30.47
N LEU A 118 -7.66 8.32 29.18
CA LEU A 118 -8.52 7.71 28.17
C LEU A 118 -7.75 6.69 27.32
N ASP A 119 -6.91 5.89 27.96
CA ASP A 119 -6.01 4.94 27.31
C ASP A 119 -6.74 3.90 26.44
N ARG A 120 -8.01 3.61 26.73
CA ARG A 120 -8.86 2.71 25.90
C ARG A 120 -9.03 3.18 24.45
N PHE A 121 -8.78 4.45 24.16
CA PHE A 121 -8.85 5.03 22.81
C PHE A 121 -7.46 5.15 22.14
N VAL A 122 -6.38 4.78 22.84
CA VAL A 122 -5.02 4.78 22.33
C VAL A 122 -4.60 3.34 22.03
N ARG A 123 -4.22 3.08 20.78
CA ARG A 123 -3.73 1.75 20.37
C ARG A 123 -2.21 1.73 20.40
N VAL A 124 -1.63 0.91 21.28
CA VAL A 124 -0.18 0.71 21.35
C VAL A 124 0.24 -0.44 20.45
N LYS A 125 1.12 -0.17 19.48
CA LYS A 125 1.79 -1.20 18.67
C LYS A 125 3.24 -1.33 19.14
N LYS A 126 3.56 -2.44 19.82
CA LYS A 126 4.95 -2.76 20.18
C LYS A 126 5.63 -3.45 19.01
N THR A 127 6.76 -2.91 18.57
CA THR A 127 7.61 -3.49 17.53
C THR A 127 9.01 -3.70 18.09
N VAL A 128 9.69 -4.74 17.62
CA VAL A 128 11.09 -4.98 17.99
C VAL A 128 11.95 -3.83 17.47
N ASN A 129 12.70 -3.18 18.36
CA ASN A 129 13.66 -2.16 17.99
C ASN A 129 14.96 -2.82 17.55
N LYS A 130 15.13 -3.03 16.24
CA LYS A 130 16.33 -3.66 15.68
C LYS A 130 17.57 -2.76 15.77
N GLU A 131 17.39 -1.44 15.78
CA GLU A 131 18.50 -0.48 15.89
C GLU A 131 19.12 -0.56 17.28
N ALA A 132 18.30 -0.50 18.34
CA ALA A 132 18.78 -0.66 19.72
C ALA A 132 19.43 -2.03 19.96
N ILE A 133 18.89 -3.09 19.36
CA ILE A 133 19.52 -4.43 19.38
C ILE A 133 20.88 -4.42 18.66
N GLY A 134 21.03 -3.64 17.59
CA GLY A 134 22.31 -3.48 16.90
C GLY A 134 23.37 -2.73 17.73
N GLU A 135 22.95 -1.77 18.55
CA GLU A 135 23.82 -1.03 19.48
C GLU A 135 24.27 -1.90 20.67
N GLU A 136 23.40 -2.76 21.20
CA GLU A 136 23.69 -3.67 22.31
C GLU A 136 23.38 -5.15 21.97
N PRO A 137 24.13 -5.80 21.05
CA PRO A 137 23.79 -7.14 20.58
C PRO A 137 23.92 -8.24 21.64
N THR A 138 24.79 -8.03 22.63
CA THR A 138 25.02 -8.98 23.73
C THR A 138 23.87 -9.00 24.73
N ALA A 139 23.11 -7.90 24.85
CA ALA A 139 21.99 -7.80 25.78
C ALA A 139 20.79 -8.68 25.41
N VAL A 140 20.72 -9.14 24.15
CA VAL A 140 19.62 -9.96 23.63
C VAL A 140 20.05 -11.37 23.21
N ALA A 141 21.29 -11.77 23.51
CA ALA A 141 21.85 -13.05 23.08
C ALA A 141 21.06 -14.27 23.59
N ASP A 142 20.45 -14.16 24.77
CA ASP A 142 19.70 -15.24 25.41
C ASP A 142 18.20 -15.22 25.08
N ILE A 143 17.74 -14.32 24.19
CA ILE A 143 16.32 -14.20 23.83
C ILE A 143 15.99 -15.13 22.65
N GLU A 144 15.15 -16.12 22.91
CA GLU A 144 14.64 -17.03 21.88
C GLU A 144 13.94 -16.25 20.75
N GLY A 145 14.33 -16.53 19.50
CA GLY A 145 13.78 -15.88 18.31
C GLY A 145 14.56 -14.65 17.81
N ILE A 146 15.61 -14.22 18.50
CA ILE A 146 16.54 -13.18 18.01
C ILE A 146 17.84 -13.84 17.55
N THR A 147 18.11 -13.83 16.24
CA THR A 147 19.40 -14.23 15.69
C THR A 147 20.19 -13.00 15.26
N VAL A 148 21.29 -12.72 15.94
CA VAL A 148 22.23 -11.67 15.53
C VAL A 148 23.28 -12.28 14.61
N MET A 149 23.23 -11.97 13.32
CA MET A 149 24.29 -12.34 12.36
C MET A 149 25.34 -11.23 12.34
N GLN A 150 26.52 -11.48 12.89
CA GLN A 150 27.67 -10.57 12.85
C GLN A 150 28.81 -11.13 12.01
N GLY A 151 29.53 -10.25 11.32
CA GLY A 151 30.72 -10.65 10.56
C GLY A 151 30.42 -11.45 9.29
N VAL A 152 29.18 -11.43 8.78
CA VAL A 152 28.86 -11.99 7.47
C VAL A 152 29.36 -11.00 6.42
N GLU A 153 30.41 -11.36 5.70
CA GLU A 153 30.87 -10.59 4.54
C GLU A 153 29.80 -10.64 3.44
N GLU A 154 29.31 -9.47 3.04
CA GLU A 154 28.38 -9.34 1.93
C GLU A 154 29.16 -9.25 0.62
N PHE A 155 28.93 -10.21 -0.28
CA PHE A 155 29.44 -10.12 -1.64
C PHE A 155 28.50 -9.26 -2.49
N LYS A 156 28.92 -8.02 -2.77
CA LYS A 156 28.16 -7.05 -3.54
C LYS A 156 28.82 -6.77 -4.89
N ILE A 157 28.03 -6.86 -5.96
CA ILE A 157 28.42 -6.39 -7.29
C ILE A 157 27.73 -5.04 -7.51
N THR A 158 28.46 -4.05 -8.01
CA THR A 158 27.91 -2.74 -8.38
C THR A 158 28.45 -2.38 -9.77
N PRO A 159 27.69 -2.62 -10.84
CA PRO A 159 28.10 -2.24 -12.18
C PRO A 159 28.25 -0.73 -12.30
N PHE A 160 29.30 -0.27 -12.98
CA PHE A 160 29.51 1.16 -13.25
C PHE A 160 29.14 1.51 -14.69
N GLU A 161 28.70 2.76 -14.89
CA GLU A 161 28.58 3.34 -16.23
C GLU A 161 29.96 3.75 -16.74
N ILE A 162 30.52 2.98 -17.66
CA ILE A 162 31.70 3.42 -18.42
C ILE A 162 31.20 4.18 -19.64
N ARG A 163 31.28 5.50 -19.61
CA ARG A 163 31.18 6.31 -20.83
C ARG A 163 32.52 6.22 -21.55
N VAL A 164 32.61 5.36 -22.56
CA VAL A 164 33.75 5.37 -23.48
C VAL A 164 33.71 6.71 -24.23
N LYS A 165 34.79 7.50 -24.13
CA LYS A 165 34.96 8.77 -24.84
C LYS A 165 35.26 8.54 -26.32
#